data_AF-A0A968P649-F1
#
_entry.id   AF-A0A968P649-F1
#
_cell.length_a   1.000
_cell.length_b   1.000
_cell.length_c   1.000
_cell.angle_alpha   90.00
_cell.angle_beta   90.00
_cell.angle_gamma   90.00
#
_symmetry.space_group_name_H-M   'P 1'
#
loop_
_entity.id
_entity.type
_entity.pdbx_description
1 polymer ?
#
loop_
_entity_poly.entity_id
_entity_poly.type
_entity_poly.pdbx_seq_one_letter_code
_entity_poly.pdbx_strand_id
1 'polypeptide(L)'
;MATRSRGVVADYLGQPNTLEHGRLYHNEGLGPDGRPRFRDVTREMRFDRALLAMGANFGDLDNDGWLDAYFGTGEPRLETLVPNRMFRNAEGKVFQDVTTAGGFGHLQKGHAIAFGDLDDDGDEDVYAVMGGAYGGDAYKNVLFENPGSANAWVELQLEGTLRTARPSARGYRSFVRTPAGER
;
A
#
# COMPACT_ATOMS: atom_id res chain seq x y z
N MET A 1 -24.90 -19.33 -8.83
CA MET A 1 -23.54 -18.82 -9.10
C MET A 1 -22.96 -18.37 -7.77
N ALA A 2 -21.81 -18.87 -7.33
CA ALA A 2 -21.17 -18.37 -6.10
C ALA A 2 -20.57 -16.98 -6.37
N THR A 3 -20.89 -15.99 -5.54
CA THR A 3 -20.30 -14.63 -5.62
C THR A 3 -18.81 -14.69 -5.28
N ARG A 4 -17.98 -13.81 -5.86
CA ARG A 4 -16.54 -13.77 -5.52
C ARG A 4 -16.31 -13.45 -4.04
N SER A 5 -17.23 -12.75 -3.37
CA SER A 5 -17.26 -12.60 -1.91
C SER A 5 -17.17 -13.94 -1.17
N ARG A 6 -17.86 -14.98 -1.64
CA ARG A 6 -17.75 -16.32 -1.04
C ARG A 6 -16.34 -16.89 -1.20
N GLY A 7 -15.68 -16.62 -2.32
CA GLY A 7 -14.28 -16.99 -2.54
C GLY A 7 -13.34 -16.27 -1.57
N VAL A 8 -13.58 -15.00 -1.28
CA VAL A 8 -12.79 -14.22 -0.31
C VAL A 8 -12.99 -14.75 1.11
N VAL A 9 -14.23 -15.09 1.49
CA VAL A 9 -14.50 -15.75 2.78
C VAL A 9 -13.82 -17.11 2.86
N ALA A 10 -13.89 -17.91 1.79
CA ALA A 10 -13.20 -19.19 1.74
C ALA A 10 -11.68 -19.02 1.88
N ASP A 11 -11.08 -18.05 1.19
CA ASP A 11 -9.65 -17.68 1.33
C ASP A 11 -9.30 -17.33 2.79
N TYR A 12 -10.09 -16.46 3.42
CA TYR A 12 -9.91 -16.06 4.80
C TYR A 12 -9.98 -17.24 5.79
N LEU A 13 -10.89 -18.19 5.54
CA LEU A 13 -11.07 -19.40 6.34
C LEU A 13 -10.08 -20.53 5.99
N GLY A 14 -9.13 -20.31 5.08
CA GLY A 14 -8.20 -21.34 4.61
C GLY A 14 -8.86 -22.48 3.84
N GLN A 15 -10.04 -22.23 3.28
CA GLN A 15 -10.80 -23.19 2.48
C GLN A 15 -10.42 -23.11 1.00
N PRO A 16 -10.56 -24.23 0.25
CA PRO A 16 -10.32 -24.24 -1.19
C PRO A 16 -11.18 -23.20 -1.91
N ASN A 17 -10.57 -22.42 -2.78
CA ASN A 17 -11.23 -21.45 -3.64
C ASN A 17 -10.48 -21.31 -4.97
N THR A 18 -11.10 -20.62 -5.93
CA THR A 18 -10.55 -20.42 -7.28
C THR A 18 -10.17 -18.96 -7.56
N LEU A 19 -10.07 -18.13 -6.52
CA LEU A 19 -9.66 -16.75 -6.70
C LEU A 19 -8.15 -16.68 -6.99
N GLU A 20 -7.76 -15.67 -7.74
CA GLU A 20 -6.35 -15.36 -7.91
C GLU A 20 -5.84 -14.65 -6.64
N HIS A 21 -4.69 -15.13 -6.17
CA HIS A 21 -3.96 -14.54 -5.05
C HIS A 21 -3.00 -13.47 -5.53
N GLY A 22 -2.69 -12.53 -4.64
CA GLY A 22 -1.59 -11.60 -4.83
C GLY A 22 -0.29 -12.31 -5.18
N ARG A 23 0.56 -11.63 -5.94
CA ARG A 23 1.90 -12.10 -6.30
C ARG A 23 2.91 -11.04 -5.97
N LEU A 24 4.02 -11.46 -5.37
CA LEU A 24 5.15 -10.61 -5.06
C LEU A 24 6.41 -11.20 -5.67
N TYR A 25 7.14 -10.36 -6.39
CA TYR A 25 8.37 -10.73 -7.07
C TYR A 25 9.52 -9.87 -6.58
N HIS A 26 10.60 -10.50 -6.15
CA HIS A 26 11.84 -9.82 -5.81
C HIS A 26 12.69 -9.65 -7.07
N ASN A 27 13.09 -8.42 -7.38
CA ASN A 27 14.00 -8.11 -8.48
C ASN A 27 15.43 -8.50 -8.10
N GLU A 28 16.03 -9.44 -8.81
CA GLU A 28 17.39 -9.94 -8.56
C GLU A 28 18.45 -9.22 -9.42
N GLY A 29 18.08 -8.10 -10.04
CA GLY A 29 18.94 -7.35 -10.94
C GLY A 29 19.07 -8.03 -12.31
N LEU A 30 20.14 -7.68 -13.03
CA LEU A 30 20.34 -8.13 -14.41
C LEU A 30 20.94 -9.55 -14.50
N GLY A 31 20.45 -10.28 -15.48
CA GLY A 31 20.95 -11.50 -16.09
C GLY A 31 22.37 -11.42 -16.62
N PRO A 32 23.09 -12.55 -16.77
CA PRO A 32 24.22 -12.64 -17.68
C PRO A 32 23.87 -12.24 -19.12
N ASP A 33 22.59 -12.35 -19.49
CA ASP A 33 22.02 -11.91 -20.78
C ASP A 33 21.58 -10.43 -20.78
N GLY A 34 21.84 -9.70 -19.69
CA GLY A 34 21.46 -8.30 -19.52
C GLY A 34 19.96 -8.05 -19.26
N ARG A 35 19.15 -9.09 -19.00
CA ARG A 35 17.70 -8.95 -18.75
C ARG A 35 17.37 -8.97 -17.25
N PRO A 36 16.40 -8.18 -16.75
CA PRO A 36 15.98 -8.26 -15.34
C PRO A 36 15.49 -9.65 -14.98
N ARG A 37 15.91 -10.16 -13.82
CA ARG A 37 15.42 -11.42 -13.24
C ARG A 37 14.51 -11.12 -12.05
N PHE A 38 13.46 -11.91 -11.93
CA PHE A 38 12.50 -11.80 -10.84
C PHE A 38 12.28 -13.17 -10.23
N ARG A 39 12.35 -13.24 -8.89
CA ARG A 39 12.03 -14.44 -8.10
C ARG A 39 10.67 -14.26 -7.45
N ASP A 40 9.78 -15.24 -7.63
CA ASP A 40 8.51 -15.28 -6.88
C ASP A 40 8.81 -15.51 -5.40
N VAL A 41 8.49 -14.52 -4.57
CA VAL A 41 8.67 -14.54 -3.12
C VAL A 41 7.33 -14.50 -2.38
N THR A 42 6.22 -14.70 -3.09
CA THR A 42 4.85 -14.51 -2.57
C THR A 42 4.61 -15.26 -1.26
N ARG A 43 4.97 -16.54 -1.20
CA ARG A 43 4.78 -17.37 0.01
C ARG A 43 5.80 -17.08 1.11
N GLU A 44 7.04 -16.80 0.74
CA GLU A 44 8.11 -16.43 1.67
C GLU A 44 7.72 -15.17 2.45
N MET A 45 7.19 -14.18 1.72
CA MET A 45 6.76 -12.90 2.25
C MET A 45 5.33 -12.90 2.78
N ARG A 46 4.62 -14.04 2.79
CA ARG A 46 3.22 -14.17 3.25
C ARG A 46 2.24 -13.22 2.56
N PHE A 47 2.46 -12.96 1.28
CA PHE A 47 1.65 -12.07 0.44
C PHE A 47 0.69 -12.86 -0.47
N ASP A 48 0.10 -13.94 0.03
CA ASP A 48 -0.67 -14.93 -0.72
C ASP A 48 -2.18 -14.86 -0.43
N ARG A 49 -2.74 -13.65 -0.31
CA ARG A 49 -4.18 -13.42 -0.10
C ARG A 49 -4.93 -13.14 -1.40
N ALA A 50 -6.20 -13.54 -1.44
CA ALA A 50 -7.11 -13.12 -2.50
C ALA A 50 -7.48 -11.65 -2.29
N LEU A 51 -7.00 -10.77 -3.18
CA LEU A 51 -7.18 -9.33 -3.05
C LEU A 51 -8.36 -8.79 -3.83
N LEU A 52 -8.52 -9.19 -5.10
CA LEU A 52 -9.45 -8.53 -6.04
C LEU A 52 -9.17 -7.01 -6.11
N ALA A 53 -7.89 -6.65 -6.21
CA ALA A 53 -7.45 -5.26 -6.20
C ALA A 53 -7.97 -4.48 -7.42
N MET A 54 -8.50 -3.30 -7.16
CA MET A 54 -8.90 -2.30 -8.17
C MET A 54 -7.98 -1.07 -8.15
N GLY A 55 -7.31 -0.83 -7.02
CA GLY A 55 -6.21 0.12 -6.91
C GLY A 55 -5.33 -0.23 -5.71
N ALA A 56 -4.09 0.26 -5.73
CA ALA A 56 -3.12 0.04 -4.67
C ALA A 56 -2.13 1.19 -4.64
N ASN A 57 -1.55 1.45 -3.48
CA ASN A 57 -0.39 2.29 -3.35
C ASN A 57 0.46 1.84 -2.15
N PHE A 58 1.67 2.39 -2.07
CA PHE A 58 2.62 2.11 -1.01
C PHE A 58 2.91 3.38 -0.21
N GLY A 59 3.16 3.20 1.09
CA GLY A 59 3.53 4.25 2.06
C GLY A 59 4.20 3.61 3.27
N ASP A 60 4.83 4.40 4.12
CA ASP A 60 5.51 3.95 5.35
C ASP A 60 4.62 4.26 6.55
N LEU A 61 3.68 3.36 6.87
CA LEU A 61 2.59 3.62 7.83
C LEU A 61 3.12 3.89 9.24
N ASP A 62 4.25 3.30 9.60
CA ASP A 62 4.81 3.45 10.94
C ASP A 62 6.21 4.06 10.96
N ASN A 63 6.63 4.71 9.88
CA ASN A 63 7.94 5.37 9.75
C ASN A 63 9.13 4.46 10.09
N ASP A 64 9.05 3.16 9.81
CA ASP A 64 10.13 2.21 10.07
C ASP A 64 11.14 2.10 8.89
N GLY A 65 10.86 2.81 7.80
CA GLY A 65 11.63 2.86 6.57
C GLY A 65 11.36 1.69 5.63
N TRP A 66 10.28 0.94 5.85
CA TRP A 66 9.83 -0.14 4.98
C TRP A 66 8.43 0.12 4.45
N LEU A 67 8.31 0.25 3.13
CA LEU A 67 7.01 0.50 2.51
C LEU A 67 6.02 -0.64 2.78
N ASP A 68 4.87 -0.24 3.31
CA ASP A 68 3.63 -0.96 3.47
C ASP A 68 2.75 -0.81 2.24
N ALA A 69 1.64 -1.56 2.17
CA ALA A 69 0.78 -1.56 1.01
C ALA A 69 -0.70 -1.62 1.37
N TYR A 70 -1.46 -0.61 0.91
CA TYR A 70 -2.91 -0.61 0.99
C TYR A 70 -3.53 -0.94 -0.37
N PHE A 71 -4.55 -1.78 -0.34
CA PHE A 71 -5.27 -2.25 -1.53
C PHE A 71 -6.74 -1.89 -1.43
N GLY A 72 -7.19 -1.10 -2.40
CA GLY A 72 -8.59 -0.91 -2.73
C GLY A 72 -9.06 -2.14 -3.48
N THR A 73 -10.11 -2.78 -2.99
CA THR A 73 -10.60 -4.06 -3.49
C THR A 73 -12.03 -3.95 -3.99
N GLY A 74 -12.45 -4.89 -4.83
CA GLY A 74 -13.84 -4.97 -5.27
C GLY A 74 -14.01 -5.68 -6.61
N GLU A 75 -15.21 -5.53 -7.17
CA GLU A 75 -15.51 -5.87 -8.56
C GLU A 75 -16.69 -5.02 -9.05
N PRO A 76 -17.00 -4.97 -10.36
CA PRO A 76 -18.10 -4.14 -10.85
C PRO A 76 -19.48 -4.47 -10.24
N ARG A 77 -19.77 -5.75 -9.95
CA ARG A 77 -21.08 -6.21 -9.46
C ARG A 77 -21.50 -5.54 -8.15
N LEU A 78 -22.75 -5.10 -8.07
CA LEU A 78 -23.27 -4.29 -6.97
C LEU A 78 -23.28 -5.06 -5.63
N GLU A 79 -23.56 -6.35 -5.67
CA GLU A 79 -23.74 -7.22 -4.51
C GLU A 79 -22.42 -7.74 -3.90
N THR A 80 -21.28 -7.39 -4.49
CA THR A 80 -19.99 -7.89 -4.04
C THR A 80 -19.43 -7.04 -2.91
N LEU A 81 -19.19 -7.71 -1.79
CA LEU A 81 -18.50 -7.17 -0.63
C LEU A 81 -17.14 -7.86 -0.49
N VAL A 82 -16.09 -7.07 -0.53
CA VAL A 82 -14.70 -7.48 -0.32
C VAL A 82 -14.07 -6.39 0.54
N PRO A 83 -13.45 -6.72 1.68
CA PRO A 83 -12.76 -5.71 2.47
C PRO A 83 -11.51 -5.25 1.73
N ASN A 84 -11.31 -3.94 1.66
CA ASN A 84 -9.99 -3.37 1.41
C ASN A 84 -8.98 -3.93 2.39
N ARG A 85 -7.71 -4.00 1.99
CA ARG A 85 -6.67 -4.67 2.80
C ARG A 85 -5.42 -3.84 2.96
N MET A 86 -4.92 -3.78 4.19
CA MET A 86 -3.65 -3.14 4.52
C MET A 86 -2.65 -4.19 4.96
N PHE A 87 -1.46 -4.14 4.37
CA PHE A 87 -0.36 -5.04 4.68
C PHE A 87 0.84 -4.23 5.16
N ARG A 88 1.26 -4.49 6.41
CA ARG A 88 2.48 -3.92 6.98
C ARG A 88 3.69 -4.76 6.61
N ASN A 89 4.75 -4.17 6.09
CA ASN A 89 6.02 -4.79 5.80
C ASN A 89 6.87 -4.87 7.07
N ALA A 90 6.97 -6.06 7.66
CA ALA A 90 7.76 -6.27 8.86
C ALA A 90 9.25 -6.35 8.53
N GLU A 91 9.87 -5.19 8.31
CA GLU A 91 11.29 -4.99 8.07
C GLU A 91 11.85 -5.83 6.89
N GLY A 92 11.08 -5.97 5.81
CA GLY A 92 11.48 -6.74 4.63
C GLY A 92 11.48 -8.25 4.82
N LYS A 93 10.99 -8.76 5.96
CA LYS A 93 10.96 -10.20 6.27
C LYS A 93 9.67 -10.85 5.79
N VAL A 94 8.52 -10.21 6.07
CA VAL A 94 7.17 -10.66 5.70
C VAL A 94 6.20 -9.49 5.65
N PHE A 95 5.11 -9.62 4.91
CA PHE A 95 3.93 -8.77 5.04
C PHE A 95 2.97 -9.33 6.10
N GLN A 96 2.50 -8.45 6.97
CA GLN A 96 1.49 -8.72 8.00
C GLN A 96 0.16 -8.12 7.55
N ASP A 97 -0.89 -8.92 7.46
CA ASP A 97 -2.25 -8.43 7.20
C ASP A 97 -2.76 -7.70 8.45
N VAL A 98 -2.71 -6.36 8.42
CA VAL A 98 -3.13 -5.49 9.53
C VAL A 98 -4.53 -4.91 9.31
N THR A 99 -5.26 -5.42 8.31
CA THR A 99 -6.57 -4.90 7.87
C THR A 99 -7.57 -4.73 9.02
N THR A 100 -7.72 -5.76 9.87
CA THR A 100 -8.65 -5.71 11.00
C THR A 100 -8.10 -4.92 12.18
N ALA A 101 -6.81 -5.09 12.48
CA ALA A 101 -6.18 -4.45 13.63
C ALA A 101 -6.08 -2.92 13.48
N GLY A 102 -5.83 -2.43 12.27
CA GLY A 102 -5.77 -1.01 11.94
C GLY A 102 -7.08 -0.40 11.42
N GLY A 103 -8.18 -1.16 11.37
CA GLY A 103 -9.48 -0.62 10.94
C GLY A 103 -9.62 -0.33 9.44
N PHE A 104 -8.70 -0.81 8.61
CA PHE A 104 -8.66 -0.56 7.15
C PHE A 104 -9.68 -1.37 6.33
N GLY A 105 -10.39 -2.31 6.95
CA GLY A 105 -11.29 -3.28 6.30
C GLY A 105 -12.60 -2.71 5.73
N HIS A 106 -12.55 -1.56 5.05
CA HIS A 106 -13.74 -0.93 4.47
C HIS A 106 -14.36 -1.83 3.38
N LEU A 107 -15.68 -2.04 3.44
CA LEU A 107 -16.40 -2.98 2.55
C LEU A 107 -16.91 -2.36 1.25
N GLN A 108 -16.93 -1.04 1.14
CA GLN A 108 -17.14 -0.38 -0.16
C GLN A 108 -15.93 -0.60 -1.06
N LYS A 109 -16.16 -0.52 -2.36
CA LYS A 109 -15.12 -0.74 -3.37
C LYS A 109 -14.10 0.39 -3.33
N GLY A 110 -12.82 0.03 -3.16
CA GLY A 110 -11.72 0.99 -3.12
C GLY A 110 -10.97 1.08 -4.45
N HIS A 111 -10.51 2.27 -4.81
CA HIS A 111 -9.77 2.54 -6.06
C HIS A 111 -8.44 3.21 -5.78
N ALA A 112 -8.25 4.46 -6.22
CA ALA A 112 -7.04 5.22 -6.02
C ALA A 112 -6.77 5.41 -4.52
N ILE A 113 -5.51 5.22 -4.14
CA ILE A 113 -5.01 5.35 -2.78
C ILE A 113 -3.85 6.33 -2.80
N ALA A 114 -3.81 7.23 -1.83
CA ALA A 114 -2.69 8.12 -1.59
C ALA A 114 -2.27 8.01 -0.12
N PHE A 115 -0.95 7.98 0.08
CA PHE A 115 -0.33 8.15 1.38
C PHE A 115 0.27 9.55 1.45
N GLY A 116 0.23 10.16 2.63
CA GLY A 116 0.90 11.42 2.90
C GLY A 116 0.55 11.96 4.29
N ASP A 117 1.42 12.80 4.82
CA ASP A 117 1.18 13.55 6.05
C ASP A 117 0.23 14.73 5.73
N LEU A 118 -1.05 14.62 6.11
CA LEU A 118 -2.09 15.57 5.73
C LEU A 118 -2.36 16.65 6.79
N ASP A 119 -1.93 16.43 8.03
CA ASP A 119 -2.10 17.34 9.15
C ASP A 119 -0.77 17.84 9.75
N ASP A 120 0.34 17.54 9.07
CA ASP A 120 1.71 17.98 9.38
C ASP A 120 2.20 17.48 10.76
N ASP A 121 1.84 16.26 11.14
CA ASP A 121 2.21 15.63 12.42
C ASP A 121 3.31 14.57 12.31
N GLY A 122 3.72 14.28 11.08
CA GLY A 122 4.89 13.47 10.74
C GLY A 122 4.63 12.00 10.49
N ASP A 123 3.37 11.57 10.44
CA ASP A 123 3.01 10.24 9.96
C ASP A 123 2.13 10.26 8.72
N GLU A 124 2.25 9.22 7.89
CA GLU A 124 1.47 9.14 6.67
C GLU A 124 0.03 8.68 6.96
N ASP A 125 -0.91 9.56 6.64
CA ASP A 125 -2.34 9.26 6.52
C ASP A 125 -2.65 8.52 5.23
N VAL A 126 -3.81 7.88 5.19
CA VAL A 126 -4.28 7.15 3.99
C VAL A 126 -5.58 7.75 3.47
N TYR A 127 -5.54 8.30 2.25
CA TYR A 127 -6.73 8.70 1.51
C TYR A 127 -7.12 7.65 0.47
N ALA A 128 -8.39 7.24 0.47
CA ALA A 128 -8.91 6.24 -0.44
C ALA A 128 -10.16 6.72 -1.18
N VAL A 129 -10.13 6.60 -2.51
CA VAL A 129 -11.31 6.81 -3.36
C VAL A 129 -12.22 5.61 -3.27
N MET A 130 -13.49 5.85 -2.98
CA MET A 130 -14.47 4.80 -2.70
C MET A 130 -15.70 4.89 -3.60
N GLY A 131 -16.33 3.73 -3.81
CA GLY A 131 -17.58 3.59 -4.55
C GLY A 131 -17.42 2.70 -5.79
N GLY A 132 -18.53 2.28 -6.37
CA GLY A 132 -18.54 1.32 -7.47
C GLY A 132 -19.01 1.88 -8.81
N ALA A 133 -19.28 0.94 -9.71
CA ALA A 133 -19.65 1.24 -11.10
C ALA A 133 -21.11 1.69 -11.25
N TYR A 134 -21.93 1.52 -10.22
CA TYR A 134 -23.36 1.80 -10.25
C TYR A 134 -23.69 3.00 -9.37
N GLY A 135 -24.78 3.72 -9.68
CA GLY A 135 -25.23 4.82 -8.82
C GLY A 135 -25.56 4.35 -7.39
N GLY A 136 -25.97 3.09 -7.22
CA GLY A 136 -26.32 2.49 -5.93
C GLY A 136 -25.12 2.13 -5.03
N ASP A 137 -23.91 2.05 -5.57
CA ASP A 137 -22.68 1.88 -4.80
C ASP A 137 -21.76 3.11 -4.87
N ALA A 138 -22.31 4.29 -5.19
CA ALA A 138 -21.62 5.55 -4.96
C ALA A 138 -21.34 5.75 -3.47
N TYR A 139 -20.13 6.17 -3.13
CA TYR A 139 -19.73 6.34 -1.73
C TYR A 139 -18.82 7.56 -1.55
N LYS A 140 -18.69 8.02 -0.30
CA LYS A 140 -17.74 9.08 0.03
C LYS A 140 -16.34 8.50 0.11
N ASN A 141 -15.36 9.23 -0.39
CA ASN A 141 -13.97 8.90 -0.15
C ASN A 141 -13.68 8.89 1.36
N VAL A 142 -12.70 8.10 1.76
CA VAL A 142 -12.34 7.89 3.15
C VAL A 142 -10.92 8.41 3.37
N LEU A 143 -10.73 9.11 4.48
CA LEU A 143 -9.43 9.44 5.05
C LEU A 143 -9.26 8.62 6.33
N PHE A 144 -8.14 7.93 6.43
CA PHE A 144 -7.67 7.30 7.66
C PHE A 144 -6.58 8.20 8.23
N GLU A 145 -6.91 8.89 9.32
CA GLU A 145 -5.95 9.62 10.15
C GLU A 145 -5.13 8.59 10.93
N ASN A 146 -3.82 8.63 10.75
CA ASN A 146 -2.88 7.78 11.46
C ASN A 146 -2.60 8.44 12.82
N PRO A 147 -2.71 7.71 13.95
CA PRO A 147 -2.53 8.31 15.27
C PRO A 147 -1.06 8.44 15.69
N GLY A 148 -0.13 8.36 14.75
CA GLY A 148 1.30 8.35 15.00
C GLY A 148 1.92 7.00 15.36
N SER A 149 3.25 7.03 15.33
CA SER A 149 4.13 5.93 15.73
C SER A 149 5.18 6.39 16.75
N ALA A 150 5.91 5.43 17.33
CA ALA A 150 7.05 5.75 18.19
C ALA A 150 8.33 6.10 17.40
N ASN A 151 8.30 6.01 16.07
CA ASN A 151 9.44 6.26 15.21
C ASN A 151 9.59 7.76 14.93
N ALA A 152 10.83 8.19 14.68
CA ALA A 152 11.15 9.60 14.51
C ALA A 152 11.02 10.04 13.05
N TRP A 153 10.59 11.28 12.85
CA TRP A 153 10.48 11.93 11.56
C TRP A 153 11.23 13.28 11.54
N VAL A 154 11.42 13.85 10.35
CA VAL A 154 12.00 15.18 10.19
C VAL A 154 11.35 15.90 9.01
N GLU A 155 10.94 17.15 9.21
CA GLU A 155 10.55 18.05 8.14
C GLU A 155 11.73 18.94 7.73
N LEU A 156 11.94 19.09 6.43
CA LEU A 156 12.97 19.96 5.87
C LEU A 156 12.35 21.01 4.95
N GLN A 157 12.22 22.23 5.44
CA GLN A 157 11.86 23.37 4.60
C GLN A 157 13.08 23.87 3.80
N LEU A 158 13.06 23.66 2.49
CA LEU A 158 14.14 24.08 1.60
C LEU A 158 13.84 25.48 1.00
N GLU A 159 14.51 26.50 1.50
CA GLU A 159 14.41 27.86 0.95
C GLU A 159 15.50 28.14 -0.10
N GLY A 160 15.08 28.32 -1.35
CA GLY A 160 16.01 28.69 -2.43
C GLY A 160 16.47 30.14 -2.30
N THR A 161 17.75 30.39 -2.04
CA THR A 161 18.31 31.74 -2.13
C THR A 161 18.53 32.10 -3.60
N LEU A 162 17.79 33.09 -4.14
CA LEU A 162 17.92 33.57 -5.52
C LEU A 162 19.31 34.16 -5.81
N ARG A 163 20.28 33.30 -6.15
CA ARG A 163 21.52 33.68 -6.83
C ARG A 163 21.89 32.61 -7.85
N THR A 164 21.17 32.58 -8.97
CA THR A 164 21.62 32.28 -10.36
C THR A 164 20.45 31.84 -11.23
N ALA A 165 20.28 32.53 -12.35
CA ALA A 165 19.21 32.33 -13.32
C ALA A 165 19.38 31.04 -14.16
N ARG A 166 18.92 29.89 -13.65
CA ARG A 166 18.57 28.68 -14.44
C ARG A 166 17.49 27.85 -13.71
N PRO A 167 16.21 27.91 -14.13
CA PRO A 167 15.08 27.32 -13.36
C PRO A 167 14.87 25.80 -13.49
N SER A 168 15.59 25.06 -14.34
CA SER A 168 15.09 23.75 -14.81
C SER A 168 15.80 22.48 -14.33
N ALA A 169 16.82 22.53 -13.46
CA ALA A 169 17.42 21.31 -12.91
C ALA A 169 18.34 21.59 -11.72
N ARG A 170 17.80 21.59 -10.50
CA ARG A 170 18.63 21.40 -9.29
C ARG A 170 18.04 20.25 -8.50
N GLY A 171 18.60 19.07 -8.69
CA GLY A 171 18.38 17.96 -7.78
C GLY A 171 19.14 18.24 -6.50
N TYR A 172 18.46 18.20 -5.37
CA TYR A 172 19.07 18.04 -4.06
C TYR A 172 19.07 16.54 -3.74
N ARG A 173 20.15 16.05 -3.12
CA ARG A 173 20.22 14.70 -2.59
C ARG A 173 20.52 14.81 -1.11
N SER A 174 19.51 14.59 -0.29
CA SER A 174 19.64 14.35 1.14
C SER A 174 19.95 12.88 1.37
N PHE A 175 20.74 12.59 2.40
CA PHE A 175 20.95 11.24 2.93
C PHE A 175 20.68 11.31 4.42
N VAL A 176 19.88 10.38 4.94
CA VAL A 176 19.64 10.27 6.38
C VAL A 176 20.41 9.04 6.86
N ARG A 177 21.42 9.26 7.70
CA ARG A 177 22.18 8.16 8.32
C ARG A 177 21.64 7.94 9.72
N THR A 178 21.06 6.76 9.93
CA THR A 178 20.59 6.30 11.24
C THR A 178 21.53 5.23 11.78
N PRO A 179 21.46 4.86 13.09
CA PRO A 179 22.16 3.70 13.61
C PRO A 179 21.83 2.38 12.88
N ALA A 180 20.66 2.30 12.22
CA ALA A 180 20.22 1.14 11.45
C ALA A 180 20.81 1.08 10.02
N GLY A 181 21.50 2.14 9.57
CA GLY A 181 22.09 2.23 8.24
C GLY A 181 21.79 3.56 7.54
N GLU A 182 22.33 3.69 6.33
CA GLU A 182 22.01 4.80 5.43
C GLU A 182 20.71 4.47 4.70
N ARG A 183 19.73 5.35 4.79
CA ARG A 183 18.47 5.28 4.04
C ARG A 183 18.43 6.37 2.97
#